data_AF-X0TWB2-F1
#
_entry.id   AF-X0TWB2-F1
#
_cell.length_a   1.000
_cell.length_b   1.000
_cell.length_c   1.000
_cell.angle_alpha   90.00
_cell.angle_beta   90.00
_cell.angle_gamma   90.00
#
_symmetry.space_group_name_H-M   'P 1'
#
loop_
_entity.id
_entity.type
_entity.pdbx_description
1 polymer ?
#
loop_
_entity_poly.entity_id
_entity_poly.type
_entity_poly.pdbx_seq_one_letter_code
_entity_poly.pdbx_strand_id
1 'polypeptide(L)'
;NTVFQKTLRGQFEDFEIMFKKKNGERFPVIVSPSWMLDEKGNVISYFATVKDITERKLIEERLRESEERHRRLFEEARDGIFVAEVETGVLIDCNRAAVELVGREKSELIGQHQTMLHPPHQVNEEFSETYKKHLGDSE
;
A
#
# COMPACT_ATOMS: atom_id res chain seq x y z
N ASN A 1 3.58 33.89 -5.06
CA ASN A 1 2.73 32.74 -4.68
C ASN A 1 2.13 32.16 -5.96
N THR A 2 2.72 31.06 -6.46
CA THR A 2 2.52 30.55 -7.83
C THR A 2 1.13 29.98 -8.06
N VAL A 3 0.49 29.45 -7.02
CA VAL A 3 -0.84 28.83 -7.11
C VAL A 3 -1.93 29.88 -7.32
N PHE A 4 -1.91 30.98 -6.56
CA PHE A 4 -2.88 32.08 -6.74
C PHE A 4 -2.83 32.66 -8.17
N GLN A 5 -1.62 32.81 -8.74
CA GLN A 5 -1.45 33.30 -10.11
C GLN A 5 -1.96 32.31 -11.18
N LYS A 6 -1.86 31.00 -10.93
CA LYS A 6 -2.47 29.96 -11.78
C LYS A 6 -4.00 29.99 -11.70
N THR A 7 -4.55 30.15 -10.49
CA THR A 7 -5.99 30.28 -10.25
C THR A 7 -6.59 31.48 -10.98
N LEU A 8 -5.90 32.63 -10.99
CA LEU A 8 -6.32 33.83 -11.76
C LEU A 8 -6.38 33.59 -13.28
N ARG A 9 -5.71 32.55 -13.78
CA ARG A 9 -5.67 32.17 -15.21
C ARG A 9 -6.59 30.99 -15.53
N GLY A 10 -7.46 30.59 -14.60
CA GLY A 10 -8.37 29.46 -14.78
C GLY A 10 -7.70 28.07 -14.66
N GLN A 11 -6.46 28.01 -14.19
CA GLN A 11 -5.77 26.74 -13.90
C GLN A 11 -5.99 26.41 -12.42
N PHE A 12 -6.93 25.50 -12.17
CA PHE A 12 -7.26 25.03 -10.83
C PHE A 12 -6.49 23.75 -10.53
N GLU A 13 -5.61 23.82 -9.53
CA GLU A 13 -4.93 22.66 -8.96
C GLU A 13 -5.23 22.67 -7.46
N ASP A 14 -5.65 21.53 -6.93
CA ASP A 14 -5.77 21.31 -5.50
C ASP A 14 -4.39 21.32 -4.85
N PHE A 15 -4.28 21.89 -3.66
CA PHE A 15 -3.02 21.94 -2.93
C PHE A 15 -3.21 21.73 -1.44
N GLU A 16 -2.22 21.08 -0.83
CA GLU A 16 -2.17 20.89 0.61
C GLU A 16 -1.43 22.04 1.30
N ILE A 17 -1.97 22.50 2.43
CA ILE A 17 -1.39 23.54 3.25
C ILE A 17 -1.70 23.30 4.72
N MET A 18 -0.84 23.82 5.61
CA MET A 18 -1.08 23.79 7.05
C MET A 18 -1.86 25.02 7.48
N PHE A 19 -3.07 24.81 7.98
CA PHE A 19 -3.86 25.86 8.63
C PHE A 19 -3.54 25.93 10.12
N LYS A 20 -3.81 27.09 10.73
CA LYS A 20 -3.63 27.34 12.16
C LYS A 20 -4.97 27.72 12.78
N LYS A 21 -5.45 26.93 13.73
CA LYS A 21 -6.64 27.25 14.53
C LYS A 21 -6.37 28.46 15.44
N LYS A 22 -7.42 29.10 15.95
CA LYS A 22 -7.30 30.25 16.87
C LYS A 22 -6.48 29.91 18.14
N ASN A 23 -6.56 28.68 18.62
CA ASN A 23 -5.80 28.17 19.77
C ASN A 23 -4.30 27.92 19.47
N GLY A 24 -3.87 28.05 18.21
CA GLY A 24 -2.49 27.86 17.79
C GLY A 24 -2.15 26.49 17.19
N GLU A 25 -3.04 25.50 17.31
CA GLU A 25 -2.90 24.17 16.74
C GLU A 25 -2.83 24.23 15.20
N ARG A 26 -1.93 23.44 14.61
CA ARG A 26 -1.81 23.34 13.15
C ARG A 26 -2.45 22.05 12.65
N PHE A 27 -3.20 22.14 11.56
CA PHE A 27 -3.84 20.99 10.94
C PHE A 27 -3.71 21.06 9.41
N PRO A 28 -3.50 19.92 8.74
CA PRO A 28 -3.40 19.88 7.29
C PRO A 28 -4.78 20.05 6.67
N VAL A 29 -4.84 20.85 5.61
CA VAL A 29 -6.04 20.99 4.78
C VAL A 29 -5.66 20.82 3.31
N ILE A 30 -6.60 20.31 2.53
CA ILE A 30 -6.58 20.45 1.08
C ILE A 30 -7.49 21.62 0.69
N VAL A 31 -6.98 22.49 -0.17
CA VAL A 31 -7.68 23.67 -0.67
C VAL A 31 -7.93 23.48 -2.16
N SER A 32 -9.20 23.48 -2.55
CA SER A 32 -9.63 23.42 -3.95
C SER A 32 -10.15 24.78 -4.37
N PRO A 33 -9.35 25.60 -5.10
CA PRO A 33 -9.78 26.91 -5.54
C PRO A 33 -10.76 26.82 -6.71
N SER A 34 -11.64 27.81 -6.83
CA SER A 34 -12.62 27.92 -7.91
C SER A 34 -13.05 29.37 -8.10
N TRP A 35 -13.69 29.65 -9.23
CA TRP A 35 -14.29 30.93 -9.53
C TRP A 35 -15.73 30.78 -9.98
N MET A 36 -16.50 31.85 -9.83
CA MET A 36 -17.87 31.97 -10.33
C MET A 36 -17.87 32.96 -11.48
N LEU A 37 -18.46 32.56 -12.62
CA LEU A 37 -18.52 33.36 -13.84
C LEU A 37 -19.94 33.93 -14.03
N ASP A 38 -20.05 35.09 -14.68
CA ASP A 38 -21.31 35.61 -15.21
C ASP A 38 -21.69 34.93 -16.54
N GLU A 39 -22.87 35.25 -17.07
CA GLU A 39 -23.35 34.75 -18.37
C GLU A 39 -22.44 35.15 -19.55
N LYS A 40 -21.57 36.15 -19.37
CA LYS A 40 -20.62 36.65 -20.38
C LYS A 40 -19.21 36.07 -20.19
N GLY A 41 -19.01 35.17 -19.23
CA GLY A 41 -17.71 34.57 -18.92
C GLY A 41 -16.77 35.44 -18.08
N ASN A 42 -17.24 36.57 -17.52
CA ASN A 42 -16.44 37.40 -16.62
C ASN A 42 -16.48 36.83 -15.20
N VAL A 43 -15.35 36.92 -14.49
CA VAL A 43 -15.24 36.47 -13.11
C VAL A 43 -16.05 37.38 -12.18
N ILE A 44 -17.07 36.83 -11.52
CA ILE A 44 -17.85 37.51 -10.48
C ILE A 44 -17.19 37.35 -9.11
N SER A 45 -16.66 36.15 -8.83
CA SER A 45 -16.14 35.83 -7.49
C SER A 45 -15.09 34.71 -7.53
N TYR A 46 -14.21 34.71 -6.53
CA TYR A 46 -13.29 33.61 -6.23
C TYR A 46 -13.73 32.95 -4.92
N PHE A 47 -13.73 31.63 -4.90
CA PHE A 47 -14.01 30.85 -3.70
C PHE A 47 -13.06 29.65 -3.63
N ALA A 48 -13.02 29.00 -2.48
CA ALA A 48 -12.30 27.76 -2.32
C ALA A 48 -13.04 26.86 -1.34
N THR A 49 -12.98 25.56 -1.57
CA THR A 49 -13.33 24.60 -0.52
C THR A 49 -12.07 24.31 0.29
N VAL A 50 -12.26 24.13 1.60
CA VAL A 50 -11.19 23.76 2.53
C VAL A 50 -11.64 22.51 3.25
N LYS A 51 -10.91 21.41 3.06
CA LYS A 51 -11.21 20.14 3.71
C LYS A 51 -10.07 19.78 4.65
N ASP A 52 -10.40 19.58 5.92
CA ASP A 52 -9.48 19.03 6.91
C ASP A 52 -9.12 17.58 6.50
N ILE A 53 -7.82 17.29 6.41
CA ILE A 53 -7.30 15.97 6.02
C ILE A 53 -6.55 15.28 7.17
N THR A 54 -6.73 15.74 8.42
CA THR A 54 -6.09 15.17 9.61
C THR A 54 -6.40 13.69 9.76
N GLU A 55 -7.68 13.31 9.70
CA GLU A 55 -8.11 11.91 9.85
C GLU A 55 -7.54 11.03 8.73
N ARG A 56 -7.58 11.51 7.49
CA ARG A 56 -7.01 10.81 6.34
C ARG A 56 -5.52 10.54 6.55
N LYS A 57 -4.73 11.56 6.92
CA LYS A 57 -3.29 11.39 7.15
C LYS A 57 -2.98 10.48 8.33
N LEU A 58 -3.79 10.52 9.39
CA LEU A 58 -3.63 9.62 10.53
C LEU A 58 -3.90 8.16 10.15
N ILE A 59 -4.89 7.91 9.30
CA ILE A 59 -5.17 6.56 8.77
C ILE A 59 -4.03 6.08 7.87
N GLU A 60 -3.56 6.92 6.95
CA GLU A 60 -2.43 6.61 6.06
C GLU A 60 -1.16 6.31 6.87
N GLU A 61 -0.86 7.09 7.91
CA GLU A 61 0.30 6.86 8.77
C GLU A 61 0.18 5.54 9.56
N ARG A 62 -0.99 5.28 10.17
CA ARG A 62 -1.22 4.01 10.88
C ARG A 62 -1.11 2.80 9.96
N LEU A 63 -1.60 2.92 8.72
CA LEU A 63 -1.47 1.86 7.73
C LEU A 63 0.01 1.62 7.41
N ARG A 64 0.77 2.69 7.15
CA ARG A 64 2.21 2.63 6.88
C ARG A 64 2.97 1.99 8.05
N GLU A 65 2.73 2.44 9.27
CA GLU A 65 3.37 1.88 10.47
C GLU A 65 3.03 0.39 10.65
N SER A 66 1.79 0.00 10.37
CA SER A 66 1.34 -1.38 10.41
C SER A 66 2.02 -2.25 9.34
N GLU A 67 2.09 -1.78 8.10
CA GLU A 67 2.78 -2.46 7.00
C GLU A 67 4.28 -2.62 7.28
N GLU A 68 4.95 -1.56 7.77
CA GLU A 68 6.36 -1.62 8.16
C GLU A 68 6.58 -2.56 9.35
N ARG A 69 5.66 -2.60 10.30
CA ARG A 69 5.72 -3.55 11.43
C ARG A 69 5.54 -4.98 10.94
N HIS A 70 4.55 -5.26 10.10
CA HIS A 70 4.32 -6.59 9.53
C HIS A 70 5.51 -7.05 8.69
N ARG A 71 6.05 -6.18 7.82
CA ARG A 71 7.25 -6.46 7.02
C ARG A 71 8.44 -6.80 7.90
N ARG A 72 8.68 -6.03 8.96
CA ARG A 72 9.75 -6.33 9.92
C ARG A 72 9.55 -7.68 10.60
N LEU A 73 8.35 -7.95 11.11
CA LEU A 73 8.06 -9.24 11.76
C LEU A 73 8.27 -10.42 10.80
N PHE A 74 7.84 -10.28 9.55
CA PHE A 74 8.05 -11.29 8.51
C PHE A 74 9.54 -11.51 8.21
N GLU A 75 10.30 -10.44 7.95
CA GLU A 75 11.72 -10.52 7.57
C GLU A 75 12.67 -10.88 8.73
N GLU A 76 12.31 -10.53 9.96
CA GLU A 76 13.11 -10.81 11.15
C GLU A 76 12.75 -12.15 11.83
N ALA A 77 11.67 -12.81 11.39
CA ALA A 77 11.35 -14.14 11.86
C ALA A 77 12.52 -15.11 11.60
N ARG A 78 12.81 -15.96 12.59
CA ARG A 78 13.89 -16.95 12.50
C ARG A 78 13.48 -18.19 11.70
N ASP A 79 12.17 -18.46 11.64
CA ASP A 79 11.63 -19.54 10.84
C ASP A 79 11.56 -19.11 9.37
N GLY A 80 11.89 -20.04 8.47
CA GLY A 80 11.72 -19.82 7.04
C GLY A 80 10.24 -19.78 6.69
N ILE A 81 9.77 -18.63 6.22
CA ILE A 81 8.39 -18.42 5.80
C ILE A 81 8.35 -18.33 4.28
N PHE A 82 7.51 -19.16 3.67
CA PHE A 82 7.19 -19.15 2.25
C PHE A 82 5.72 -18.81 2.07
N VAL A 83 5.42 -17.96 1.10
CA VAL A 83 4.05 -17.63 0.70
C VAL A 83 3.87 -18.11 -0.73
N ALA A 84 2.85 -18.95 -0.93
CA ALA A 84 2.50 -19.49 -2.23
C ALA A 84 1.08 -19.11 -2.62
N GLU A 85 0.84 -18.94 -3.92
CA GLU A 85 -0.49 -18.85 -4.47
C GLU A 85 -1.20 -20.19 -4.31
N VAL A 86 -2.40 -20.16 -3.72
CA VAL A 86 -3.17 -21.35 -3.35
C VAL A 86 -3.47 -22.25 -4.54
N GLU A 87 -3.89 -21.68 -5.67
CA GLU A 87 -4.35 -22.44 -6.83
C GLU A 87 -3.20 -23.14 -7.57
N THR A 88 -2.08 -22.43 -7.71
CA THR A 88 -0.96 -22.87 -8.54
C THR A 88 0.18 -23.45 -7.74
N GLY A 89 0.27 -23.19 -6.44
CA GLY A 89 1.41 -23.55 -5.61
C GLY A 89 2.68 -22.76 -5.92
N VAL A 90 2.57 -21.68 -6.68
CA VAL A 90 3.72 -20.84 -7.06
C VAL A 90 4.09 -19.91 -5.90
N LEU A 91 5.38 -19.88 -5.55
CA LEU A 91 5.91 -18.99 -4.52
C LEU A 91 5.79 -17.53 -4.96
N ILE A 92 5.10 -16.72 -4.18
CA ILE A 92 4.91 -15.27 -4.42
C ILE A 92 5.72 -14.41 -3.44
N ASP A 93 6.07 -14.94 -2.28
CA ASP A 93 6.95 -14.27 -1.33
C ASP A 93 7.72 -15.26 -0.44
N CYS A 94 8.81 -14.81 0.16
CA CYS A 94 9.52 -15.52 1.22
C CYS A 94 10.34 -14.53 2.06
N ASN A 95 10.57 -14.87 3.33
CA ASN A 95 11.37 -14.03 4.22
C ASN A 95 12.88 -14.32 4.10
N ARG A 96 13.70 -13.47 4.71
CA ARG A 96 15.16 -13.68 4.74
C ARG A 96 15.57 -15.05 5.29
N ALA A 97 14.94 -15.55 6.35
CA ALA A 97 15.27 -16.86 6.91
C ALA A 97 15.01 -18.01 5.92
N ALA A 98 13.97 -17.91 5.08
CA ALA A 98 13.71 -18.88 4.02
C ALA A 98 14.80 -18.88 2.93
N VAL A 99 15.26 -17.69 2.53
CA VAL A 99 16.40 -17.53 1.61
C VAL A 99 17.67 -18.16 2.16
N GLU A 100 17.98 -17.90 3.43
CA GLU A 100 19.14 -18.48 4.13
C GLU A 100 19.02 -20.01 4.26
N LEU A 101 17.82 -20.52 4.57
CA LEU A 101 17.54 -21.95 4.71
C LEU A 101 17.75 -22.72 3.40
N VAL A 102 17.27 -22.16 2.28
CA VAL A 102 17.36 -22.81 0.96
C VAL A 102 18.72 -22.56 0.31
N GLY A 103 19.41 -21.48 0.69
CA GLY A 103 20.71 -21.10 0.12
C GLY A 103 20.61 -20.55 -1.31
N ARG A 104 19.49 -19.89 -1.64
CA ARG A 104 19.23 -19.29 -2.96
C ARG A 104 18.61 -17.91 -2.79
N GLU A 105 18.88 -17.03 -3.73
CA GLU A 105 18.35 -15.66 -3.69
C GLU A 105 16.83 -15.66 -3.82
N LYS A 106 16.17 -14.69 -3.18
CA LYS A 106 14.70 -14.54 -3.23
C LYS A 106 14.17 -14.53 -4.67
N SER A 107 14.84 -13.83 -5.57
CA SER A 107 14.46 -13.74 -6.99
C SER A 107 14.51 -15.07 -7.73
N GLU A 108 15.26 -16.05 -7.24
CA GLU A 108 15.32 -17.40 -7.82
C GLU A 108 14.21 -18.31 -7.27
N LEU A 109 13.66 -17.98 -6.10
CA LEU A 109 12.57 -18.71 -5.45
C LEU A 109 11.21 -18.22 -5.90
N ILE A 110 11.01 -16.91 -6.02
CA ILE A 110 9.73 -16.33 -6.45
C ILE A 110 9.43 -16.74 -7.89
N GLY A 111 8.19 -17.17 -8.13
CA GLY A 111 7.73 -17.68 -9.42
C GLY A 111 7.97 -19.18 -9.63
N GLN A 112 8.67 -19.85 -8.72
CA GLN A 112 8.83 -21.31 -8.78
C GLN A 112 7.69 -22.03 -8.06
N HIS A 113 7.38 -23.24 -8.50
CA HIS A 113 6.42 -24.09 -7.80
C HIS A 113 7.04 -24.62 -6.49
N GLN A 114 6.28 -24.55 -5.39
CA GLN A 114 6.68 -24.95 -4.04
C GLN A 114 7.26 -26.37 -3.90
N THR A 115 6.97 -27.27 -4.85
CA THR A 115 7.55 -28.62 -4.89
C THR A 115 9.08 -28.63 -5.00
N MET A 116 9.69 -27.55 -5.47
CA MET A 116 11.15 -27.42 -5.49
C MET A 116 11.80 -27.50 -4.10
N LEU A 117 11.03 -27.25 -3.04
CA LEU A 117 11.48 -27.27 -1.64
C LEU A 117 11.48 -28.70 -1.06
N HIS A 118 10.93 -29.67 -1.78
CA HIS A 118 10.85 -31.06 -1.33
C HIS A 118 11.93 -31.93 -2.00
N PRO A 119 12.45 -32.94 -1.30
CA PRO A 119 13.39 -33.89 -1.89
C PRO A 119 12.81 -34.54 -3.16
N PRO A 120 13.61 -34.75 -4.22
CA PRO A 120 13.11 -35.25 -5.52
C PRO A 120 12.37 -36.59 -5.46
N HIS A 121 12.68 -37.41 -4.45
CA HIS A 121 12.10 -38.74 -4.23
C HIS A 121 10.83 -38.72 -3.36
N GLN A 122 10.42 -37.54 -2.86
CA GLN A 122 9.22 -37.32 -2.06
C GLN A 122 8.13 -36.56 -2.82
N VAL A 123 8.35 -36.21 -4.09
CA VAL A 123 7.33 -35.57 -4.95
C VAL A 123 6.36 -36.63 -5.51
N ASN A 124 5.75 -37.41 -4.62
CA ASN A 124 4.62 -38.29 -4.95
C ASN A 124 3.29 -37.58 -4.64
N GLU A 125 2.18 -38.11 -5.20
CA GLU A 125 0.81 -37.60 -5.11
C GLU A 125 0.37 -37.20 -3.68
N GLU A 126 0.93 -37.82 -2.63
CA GLU A 126 0.64 -37.57 -1.21
C GLU A 126 0.80 -36.10 -0.74
N PHE A 127 1.82 -35.36 -1.20
CA PHE A 127 2.00 -33.97 -0.75
C PHE A 127 1.01 -33.02 -1.44
N SER A 128 0.69 -33.28 -2.72
CA SER A 128 -0.34 -32.53 -3.45
C SER A 128 -1.72 -32.76 -2.83
N GLU A 129 -2.02 -34.01 -2.44
CA GLU A 129 -3.28 -34.36 -1.76
C GLU A 129 -3.36 -33.78 -0.35
N THR A 130 -2.29 -33.83 0.43
CA THR A 130 -2.26 -33.24 1.78
C THR A 130 -2.45 -31.73 1.71
N TYR A 131 -1.81 -31.04 0.78
CA TYR A 131 -2.00 -29.60 0.56
C TYR A 131 -3.43 -29.28 0.14
N LYS A 132 -4.00 -30.01 -0.83
CA LYS A 132 -5.41 -29.87 -1.25
C LYS A 132 -6.40 -30.12 -0.10
N LYS A 133 -6.11 -31.06 0.79
CA LYS A 133 -6.96 -31.35 1.94
C LYS A 133 -6.98 -30.18 2.94
N HIS A 134 -5.83 -29.58 3.24
CA HIS A 134 -5.77 -28.42 4.13
C HIS A 134 -6.45 -27.18 3.54
N LEU A 135 -6.54 -27.06 2.21
CA LEU A 135 -7.31 -25.99 1.55
C LEU A 135 -8.83 -26.14 1.72
N GLY A 136 -9.33 -27.38 1.85
CA GLY A 136 -10.76 -27.68 2.04
C GLY A 136 -11.25 -27.57 3.48
N ASP A 137 -10.34 -27.52 4.46
CA ASP A 137 -10.66 -27.45 5.89
C ASP A 137 -10.66 -25.99 6.44
N SER A 138 -10.49 -24.99 5.57
CA SER A 138 -10.49 -23.56 5.90
C SER A 138 -11.81 -22.85 5.56
N GLU A 139 -12.93 -23.38 6.02
CA GLU A 139 -14.23 -22.69 6.13
C GLU A 139 -14.67 -22.52 7.60
#